data_AF-A0A072PLP8-F1
#
_entry.id   AF-A0A072PLP8-F1
#
_cell.length_a   1.000
_cell.length_b   1.000
_cell.length_c   1.000
_cell.angle_alpha   90.00
_cell.angle_beta   90.00
_cell.angle_gamma   90.00
#
_symmetry.space_group_name_H-M   'P 1'
#
loop_
_entity.id
_entity.type
_entity.pdbx_description
1 polymer ?
#
loop_
_entity_poly.entity_id
_entity_poly.type
_entity_poly.pdbx_seq_one_letter_code
_entity_poly.pdbx_strand_id
1 'polypeptide(L)'
;MEYDPNQAPQRNRETNGILVFIIEGILTIIAGLVAPFFLVDFPEKAKFLTERQKHIAMTRLREGRASESMEHATVKQVLRMLLDWKLIVFSYQYFVAATTVYALAYFQPIILRQGMGYSYAAAQLLSSPPYVFATIMSLTTAWISDKMKIRWPIICAQCVVAVVGLVIVRYGGVPGFRYFGLFLAVYGSQANGPQFLAYAQNQTATINKKGVVAAVMISVGAAGGVTGSTIFRSQDAPSYGPGIWTTIALQMIAGVATFFTSRWLGRQNRLAEEGKVVALEGVEGFRYVP
;
A
#
# COMPACT_ATOMS: atom_id res chain seq x y z
N MET A 1 -24.82 -26.16 40.56
CA MET A 1 -23.76 -26.43 39.57
C MET A 1 -23.57 -25.14 38.80
N GLU A 2 -22.63 -24.34 39.25
CA GLU A 2 -22.31 -23.03 38.67
C GLU A 2 -21.58 -23.24 37.34
N TYR A 3 -22.15 -22.72 36.26
CA TYR A 3 -21.48 -22.67 34.96
C TYR A 3 -20.32 -21.68 35.08
N ASP A 4 -19.10 -22.19 35.27
CA ASP A 4 -17.87 -21.39 35.25
C ASP A 4 -17.50 -21.09 33.78
N PRO A 5 -17.67 -19.84 33.30
CA PRO A 5 -17.39 -19.46 31.92
C PRO A 5 -15.90 -19.52 31.55
N ASN A 6 -15.01 -19.77 32.52
CA ASN A 6 -13.56 -19.88 32.30
C ASN A 6 -13.08 -21.31 32.00
N GLN A 7 -13.95 -22.32 32.09
CA GLN A 7 -13.64 -23.73 31.79
C GLN A 7 -14.15 -24.20 30.41
N ALA A 8 -14.27 -23.31 29.42
CA ALA A 8 -14.40 -23.79 28.04
C ALA A 8 -13.16 -24.64 27.69
N PRO A 9 -13.30 -25.93 27.37
CA PRO A 9 -12.18 -26.86 27.31
C PRO A 9 -11.18 -26.37 26.25
N GLN A 10 -9.89 -26.30 26.60
CA GLN A 10 -8.81 -25.83 25.72
C GLN A 10 -8.84 -26.50 24.33
N ARG A 11 -9.31 -27.76 24.27
CA ARG A 11 -9.57 -28.53 23.05
C ARG A 11 -10.50 -27.82 22.05
N ASN A 12 -11.54 -27.12 22.52
CA ASN A 12 -12.46 -26.39 21.65
C ASN A 12 -11.81 -25.14 21.05
N ARG A 13 -10.88 -24.48 21.75
CA ARG A 13 -10.15 -23.32 21.21
C ARG A 13 -9.17 -23.73 20.11
N GLU A 14 -8.46 -24.83 20.29
CA GLU A 14 -7.56 -25.38 19.26
C GLU A 14 -8.34 -25.91 18.04
N THR A 15 -9.44 -26.63 18.28
CA THR A 15 -10.30 -27.14 17.20
C THR A 15 -10.93 -25.99 16.40
N ASN A 16 -11.40 -24.94 17.06
CA ASN A 16 -11.95 -23.75 16.38
C ASN A 16 -10.89 -23.00 15.57
N GLY A 17 -9.64 -22.91 16.07
CA GLY A 17 -8.54 -22.32 15.32
C GLY A 17 -8.21 -23.10 14.05
N ILE A 18 -8.13 -24.44 14.14
CA ILE A 18 -7.88 -25.33 13.00
C ILE A 18 -9.01 -25.21 11.96
N LEU A 19 -10.27 -25.14 12.39
CA LEU A 19 -11.41 -24.98 11.50
C LEU A 19 -11.35 -23.67 10.69
N VAL A 20 -10.90 -22.56 11.29
CA VAL A 20 -10.72 -21.29 10.56
C VAL A 20 -9.68 -21.44 9.45
N PHE A 21 -8.52 -22.05 9.74
CA PHE A 21 -7.48 -22.29 8.73
C PHE A 21 -7.93 -23.25 7.63
N ILE A 22 -8.71 -24.29 7.96
CA ILE A 22 -9.26 -25.22 6.97
C ILE A 22 -10.23 -24.49 6.02
N ILE A 23 -11.13 -23.68 6.56
CA ILE A 23 -12.09 -22.91 5.75
C ILE A 23 -11.36 -21.92 4.83
N GLU A 24 -10.37 -21.19 5.35
CA GLU A 24 -9.56 -20.24 4.57
C GLU A 24 -8.74 -20.96 3.48
N GLY A 25 -8.16 -22.12 3.80
CA GLY A 25 -7.44 -22.95 2.85
C GLY A 25 -8.32 -23.48 1.72
N ILE A 26 -9.52 -23.98 2.04
CA ILE A 26 -10.48 -24.46 1.04
C ILE A 26 -10.91 -23.33 0.11
N LEU A 27 -11.23 -22.15 0.65
CA LEU A 27 -11.57 -20.98 -0.17
C LEU A 27 -10.44 -20.60 -1.12
N THR A 28 -9.19 -20.67 -0.66
CA THR A 28 -8.01 -20.40 -1.49
C THR A 28 -7.83 -21.44 -2.60
N ILE A 29 -8.06 -22.73 -2.31
CA ILE A 29 -8.02 -23.81 -3.31
C ILE A 29 -9.12 -23.59 -4.35
N ILE A 30 -10.35 -23.29 -3.94
CA ILE A 30 -11.46 -23.01 -4.85
C ILE A 30 -11.13 -21.80 -5.72
N ALA A 31 -10.61 -20.71 -5.14
CA ALA A 31 -10.18 -19.55 -5.90
C ALA A 31 -9.07 -19.90 -6.92
N GLY A 32 -8.11 -20.74 -6.55
CA GLY A 32 -7.07 -21.25 -7.45
C GLY A 32 -7.60 -22.14 -8.58
N LEU A 33 -8.61 -22.97 -8.32
CA LEU A 33 -9.28 -23.78 -9.33
C LEU A 33 -10.15 -22.93 -10.29
N VAL A 34 -10.71 -21.83 -9.80
CA VAL A 34 -11.51 -20.88 -10.59
C VAL A 34 -10.64 -19.91 -11.39
N ALA A 35 -9.44 -19.57 -10.89
CA ALA A 35 -8.50 -18.66 -11.53
C ALA A 35 -8.26 -18.95 -13.03
N PRO A 36 -7.97 -20.19 -13.50
CA PRO A 36 -7.74 -20.45 -14.93
C PRO A 36 -8.97 -20.20 -15.82
N PHE A 37 -10.18 -20.13 -15.27
CA PHE A 37 -11.39 -19.81 -16.04
C PHE A 37 -11.57 -18.30 -16.25
N PHE A 38 -11.04 -17.47 -15.34
CA PHE A 38 -11.13 -16.01 -15.43
C PHE A 38 -9.85 -15.36 -15.96
N LEU A 39 -8.69 -15.96 -15.72
CA LEU A 39 -7.39 -15.42 -16.06
C LEU A 39 -7.04 -15.84 -17.49
N VAL A 40 -7.39 -14.96 -18.42
CA VAL A 40 -7.07 -15.14 -19.83
C VAL A 40 -5.65 -14.61 -20.06
N ASP A 41 -4.72 -15.50 -20.45
CA ASP A 41 -3.29 -15.16 -20.63
C ASP A 41 -3.04 -14.02 -21.62
N PHE A 42 -3.92 -13.86 -22.62
CA PHE A 42 -3.79 -12.82 -23.64
C PHE A 42 -5.15 -12.22 -24.00
N PRO A 43 -5.24 -10.89 -24.25
CA PRO A 43 -6.48 -10.26 -24.69
C PRO A 43 -7.04 -10.85 -25.99
N GLU A 44 -6.21 -11.55 -26.79
CA GLU A 44 -6.62 -12.32 -27.98
C GLU A 44 -7.51 -13.52 -27.63
N LYS A 45 -7.23 -14.20 -26.52
CA LYS A 45 -7.98 -15.38 -26.04
C LYS A 45 -9.18 -14.99 -25.16
N ALA A 46 -9.41 -13.69 -24.95
CA ALA A 46 -10.44 -13.20 -24.04
C ALA A 46 -11.82 -13.38 -24.66
N LYS A 47 -12.57 -14.37 -24.15
CA LYS A 47 -13.93 -14.67 -24.61
C LYS A 47 -14.95 -13.56 -24.27
N PHE A 48 -14.59 -12.64 -23.36
CA PHE A 48 -15.46 -11.54 -22.92
C PHE A 48 -15.28 -10.23 -23.73
N LEU A 49 -14.26 -10.14 -24.60
CA LEU A 49 -13.99 -8.94 -25.41
C LEU A 49 -14.57 -9.10 -26.82
N THR A 50 -15.22 -8.06 -27.33
CA THR A 50 -15.60 -7.97 -28.76
C THR A 50 -14.35 -7.79 -29.63
N GLU A 51 -14.36 -8.22 -30.89
CA GLU A 51 -13.24 -8.08 -31.84
C GLU A 51 -12.67 -6.65 -31.91
N ARG A 52 -13.52 -5.62 -31.84
CA ARG A 52 -13.07 -4.22 -31.74
C ARG A 52 -12.31 -3.93 -30.44
N GLN A 53 -12.76 -4.44 -29.30
CA GLN A 53 -12.09 -4.26 -28.01
C GLN A 53 -10.78 -5.06 -27.95
N LYS A 54 -10.74 -6.26 -28.54
CA LYS A 54 -9.50 -7.03 -28.70
C LYS A 54 -8.50 -6.26 -29.55
N HIS A 55 -8.94 -5.65 -30.65
CA HIS A 55 -8.06 -4.84 -31.50
C HIS A 55 -7.52 -3.61 -30.78
N ILE A 56 -8.35 -2.90 -30.01
CA ILE A 56 -7.91 -1.76 -29.17
C ILE A 56 -6.94 -2.23 -28.08
N ALA A 57 -7.23 -3.35 -27.42
CA ALA A 57 -6.37 -3.92 -26.38
C ALA A 57 -5.02 -4.36 -26.97
N MET A 58 -5.01 -5.00 -28.13
CA MET A 58 -3.79 -5.35 -28.86
C MET A 58 -3.01 -4.12 -29.30
N THR A 59 -3.65 -3.08 -29.83
CA THR A 59 -2.98 -1.84 -30.20
C THR A 59 -2.33 -1.20 -28.98
N ARG A 60 -3.01 -1.11 -27.84
CA ARG A 60 -2.42 -0.60 -26.59
C ARG A 60 -1.28 -1.47 -26.06
N LEU A 61 -1.43 -2.80 -26.15
CA LEU A 61 -0.39 -3.75 -25.74
C LEU A 61 0.84 -3.62 -26.64
N ARG A 62 0.62 -3.40 -27.95
CA ARG A 62 1.67 -3.15 -28.94
C ARG A 62 2.30 -1.78 -28.74
N GLU A 63 1.55 -0.70 -28.52
CA GLU A 63 2.10 0.62 -28.19
C GLU A 63 2.92 0.59 -26.88
N GLY A 64 2.48 -0.19 -25.89
CA GLY A 64 3.22 -0.42 -24.64
C GLY A 64 4.43 -1.35 -24.76
N ARG A 65 4.51 -2.19 -25.81
CA ARG A 65 5.62 -3.13 -26.09
C ARG A 65 6.53 -2.70 -27.25
N ALA A 66 6.09 -1.79 -28.11
CA ALA A 66 6.76 -1.45 -29.37
C ALA A 66 7.93 -0.49 -29.19
N SER A 67 8.14 0.07 -27.99
CA SER A 67 9.23 1.01 -27.76
C SER A 67 10.56 0.34 -27.39
N GLU A 68 10.60 -0.89 -26.88
CA GLU A 68 11.86 -1.56 -26.52
C GLU A 68 11.71 -3.07 -26.68
N SER A 69 12.64 -3.69 -27.40
CA SER A 69 12.92 -5.11 -27.23
C SER A 69 13.02 -5.39 -25.72
N MET A 70 12.34 -6.43 -25.21
CA MET A 70 12.62 -6.95 -23.87
C MET A 70 14.02 -7.60 -23.86
N GLU A 71 15.06 -6.82 -24.12
CA GLU A 71 16.40 -7.21 -23.74
C GLU A 71 16.44 -7.21 -22.22
N HIS A 72 16.83 -8.35 -21.65
CA HIS A 72 17.04 -8.45 -20.21
C HIS A 72 18.09 -7.42 -19.82
N ALA A 73 17.76 -6.57 -18.85
CA ALA A 73 18.67 -5.55 -18.39
C ALA A 73 19.99 -6.21 -17.95
N THR A 74 21.10 -5.79 -18.53
CA THR A 74 22.42 -6.29 -18.13
C THR A 74 22.66 -5.93 -16.66
N VAL A 75 23.40 -6.76 -15.91
CA VAL A 75 23.72 -6.51 -14.49
C VAL A 75 24.25 -5.09 -14.26
N LYS A 76 25.09 -4.58 -15.18
CA LYS A 76 25.60 -3.20 -15.16
C LYS A 76 24.51 -2.13 -15.30
N GLN A 77 23.49 -2.38 -16.12
CA GLN A 77 22.34 -1.49 -16.27
C GLN A 77 21.47 -1.51 -15.00
N VAL A 78 21.23 -2.70 -14.43
CA VAL A 78 20.52 -2.83 -13.15
C VAL A 78 21.24 -2.05 -12.04
N LEU A 79 22.56 -2.21 -11.91
CA LEU A 79 23.34 -1.50 -10.90
C LEU A 79 23.25 0.03 -11.05
N ARG A 80 23.24 0.53 -12.30
CA ARG A 80 23.01 1.96 -12.58
C ARG A 80 21.60 2.40 -12.21
N MET A 81 20.59 1.58 -12.48
CA MET A 81 19.21 1.85 -12.08
C MET A 81 19.05 1.88 -10.55
N LEU A 82 19.82 1.05 -9.83
CA LEU A 82 19.82 1.02 -8.35
C LEU A 82 20.41 2.30 -7.72
N LEU A 83 21.34 2.96 -8.42
CA LEU A 83 21.96 4.21 -7.98
C LEU A 83 21.11 5.46 -8.27
N ASP A 84 19.94 5.31 -8.90
CA ASP A 84 19.03 6.44 -9.11
C ASP A 84 18.44 6.89 -7.76
N TRP A 85 18.68 8.14 -7.40
CA TRP A 85 18.14 8.73 -6.18
C TRP A 85 16.60 8.65 -6.13
N LYS A 86 15.92 8.68 -7.28
CA LYS A 86 14.46 8.53 -7.35
C LYS A 86 14.01 7.18 -6.81
N LEU A 87 14.74 6.11 -7.14
CA LEU A 87 14.45 4.78 -6.65
C LEU A 87 14.56 4.73 -5.13
N ILE A 88 15.61 5.34 -4.55
CA ILE A 88 15.80 5.39 -3.10
C ILE A 88 14.60 6.06 -2.41
N VAL A 89 14.12 7.18 -2.97
CA VAL A 89 12.95 7.88 -2.43
C VAL A 89 11.67 7.05 -2.55
N PHE A 90 11.43 6.43 -3.71
CA PHE A 90 10.25 5.55 -3.91
C PHE A 90 10.29 4.32 -3.00
N SER A 91 11.47 3.71 -2.84
CA SER A 91 11.68 2.60 -1.91
C SER A 91 11.45 3.02 -0.46
N TYR A 92 11.90 4.20 -0.04
CA TYR A 92 11.63 4.73 1.28
C TYR A 92 10.13 5.01 1.52
N GLN A 93 9.43 5.56 0.53
CA GLN A 93 7.98 5.77 0.61
C GLN A 93 7.24 4.43 0.81
N TYR A 94 7.63 3.40 0.04
CA TYR A 94 7.03 2.07 0.17
C TYR A 94 7.43 1.38 1.48
N PHE A 95 8.65 1.60 1.98
CA PHE A 95 9.06 1.18 3.33
C PHE A 95 8.11 1.74 4.39
N VAL A 96 7.85 3.05 4.38
CA VAL A 96 6.94 3.69 5.33
C VAL A 96 5.53 3.13 5.22
N ALA A 97 5.02 2.92 4.01
CA ALA A 97 3.71 2.30 3.81
C ALA A 97 3.66 0.90 4.40
N ALA A 98 4.64 0.04 4.13
CA ALA A 98 4.68 -1.29 4.71
C ALA A 98 4.78 -1.22 6.25
N THR A 99 5.69 -0.40 6.79
CA THR A 99 5.85 -0.22 8.23
C THR A 99 4.55 0.18 8.93
N THR A 100 3.85 1.19 8.41
CA THR A 100 2.59 1.67 9.00
C THR A 100 1.46 0.65 8.91
N VAL A 101 1.34 -0.05 7.77
CA VAL A 101 0.35 -1.12 7.54
C VAL A 101 0.54 -2.26 8.53
N TYR A 102 1.75 -2.81 8.64
CA TYR A 102 2.02 -3.92 9.56
C TYR A 102 1.89 -3.48 11.01
N ALA A 103 2.36 -2.28 11.35
CA ALA A 103 2.27 -1.77 12.70
C ALA A 103 0.81 -1.60 13.16
N LEU A 104 -0.07 -1.03 12.32
CA LEU A 104 -1.49 -0.93 12.62
C LEU A 104 -2.16 -2.30 12.69
N ALA A 105 -1.81 -3.24 11.81
CA ALA A 105 -2.39 -4.58 11.83
C ALA A 105 -2.15 -5.33 13.15
N TYR A 106 -0.92 -5.27 13.68
CA TYR A 106 -0.59 -5.88 14.97
C TYR A 106 -1.15 -5.10 16.15
N PHE A 107 -1.11 -3.77 16.08
CA PHE A 107 -1.35 -2.93 17.25
C PHE A 107 -2.81 -2.53 17.43
N GLN A 108 -3.61 -2.50 16.37
CA GLN A 108 -5.04 -2.17 16.43
C GLN A 108 -5.84 -2.98 17.48
N PRO A 109 -5.79 -4.33 17.52
CA PRO A 109 -6.53 -5.08 18.54
C PRO A 109 -6.01 -4.79 19.96
N ILE A 110 -4.73 -4.43 20.10
CA ILE A 110 -4.12 -4.05 21.38
C ILE A 110 -4.64 -2.68 21.82
N ILE A 111 -4.73 -1.70 20.93
CA ILE A 111 -5.34 -0.38 21.21
C ILE A 111 -6.80 -0.55 21.66
N LEU A 112 -7.57 -1.38 20.97
CA LEU A 112 -8.97 -1.63 21.31
C LEU A 112 -9.10 -2.29 22.69
N ARG A 113 -8.26 -3.28 22.98
CA ARG A 113 -8.30 -3.98 24.27
C ARG A 113 -7.75 -3.15 25.42
N GLN A 114 -6.49 -2.73 25.34
CA GLN A 114 -5.78 -2.06 26.43
C GLN A 114 -6.08 -0.56 26.49
N GLY A 115 -6.32 0.08 25.36
CA GLY A 115 -6.58 1.52 25.27
C GLY A 115 -8.05 1.91 25.39
N MET A 116 -8.99 0.99 25.14
CA MET A 116 -10.44 1.26 25.21
C MET A 116 -11.22 0.30 26.12
N GLY A 117 -10.56 -0.72 26.70
CA GLY A 117 -11.18 -1.62 27.68
C GLY A 117 -12.10 -2.69 27.08
N TYR A 118 -12.10 -2.90 25.76
CA TYR A 118 -12.90 -3.95 25.13
C TYR A 118 -12.36 -5.35 25.47
N SER A 119 -13.26 -6.34 25.52
CA SER A 119 -12.87 -7.75 25.66
C SER A 119 -12.06 -8.21 24.44
N TYR A 120 -11.29 -9.29 24.57
CA TYR A 120 -10.48 -9.82 23.45
C TYR A 120 -11.34 -10.13 22.21
N ALA A 121 -12.49 -10.78 22.40
CA ALA A 121 -13.41 -11.10 21.31
C ALA A 121 -14.01 -9.84 20.69
N ALA A 122 -14.41 -8.85 21.49
CA ALA A 122 -14.92 -7.59 20.99
C ALA A 122 -13.84 -6.79 20.24
N ALA A 123 -12.60 -6.76 20.73
CA ALA A 123 -11.49 -6.07 20.07
C ALA A 123 -11.18 -6.66 18.69
N GLN A 124 -11.24 -7.99 18.54
CA GLN A 124 -11.08 -8.64 17.23
C GLN A 124 -12.23 -8.29 16.28
N LEU A 125 -13.48 -8.33 16.76
CA LEU A 125 -14.64 -7.95 15.95
C LEU A 125 -14.62 -6.46 15.55
N LEU A 126 -14.22 -5.56 16.46
CA LEU A 126 -14.11 -4.12 16.20
C LEU A 126 -12.91 -3.76 15.32
N SER A 127 -11.97 -4.69 15.11
CA SER A 127 -10.82 -4.48 14.23
C SER A 127 -11.19 -4.57 12.74
N SER A 128 -12.25 -5.31 12.39
CA SER A 128 -12.66 -5.53 10.99
C SER A 128 -13.29 -4.30 10.32
N PRO A 129 -14.22 -3.54 10.96
CA PRO A 129 -14.88 -2.40 10.32
C PRO A 129 -13.93 -1.30 9.78
N PRO A 130 -12.85 -0.90 10.47
CA PRO A 130 -11.85 0.01 9.92
C PRO A 130 -11.27 -0.44 8.57
N TYR A 131 -11.05 -1.74 8.37
CA TYR A 131 -10.52 -2.27 7.09
C TYR A 131 -11.56 -2.24 5.97
N VAL A 132 -12.84 -2.49 6.29
CA VAL A 132 -13.93 -2.35 5.30
C VAL A 132 -14.05 -0.90 4.86
N PHE A 133 -14.04 0.04 5.80
CA PHE A 133 -14.04 1.47 5.51
C PHE A 133 -12.81 1.88 4.68
N ALA A 134 -11.62 1.43 5.07
CA ALA A 134 -10.39 1.69 4.33
C ALA A 134 -10.47 1.15 2.90
N THR A 135 -11.08 -0.02 2.68
CA THR A 135 -11.26 -0.60 1.34
C THR A 135 -12.15 0.27 0.48
N ILE A 136 -13.33 0.65 0.98
CA ILE A 136 -14.29 1.51 0.26
C ILE A 136 -13.62 2.84 -0.09
N MET A 137 -13.01 3.51 0.89
CA MET A 137 -12.37 4.80 0.70
C MET A 137 -11.14 4.73 -0.21
N SER A 138 -10.38 3.63 -0.17
CA SER A 138 -9.24 3.41 -1.07
C SER A 138 -9.70 3.28 -2.52
N LEU A 139 -10.80 2.55 -2.77
CA LEU A 139 -11.38 2.42 -4.12
C LEU A 139 -11.92 3.77 -4.61
N THR A 140 -12.65 4.50 -3.77
CA THR A 140 -13.14 5.84 -4.12
C THR A 140 -11.99 6.78 -4.46
N THR A 141 -10.92 6.75 -3.66
CA THR A 141 -9.77 7.64 -3.83
C THR A 141 -8.91 7.25 -5.02
N ALA A 142 -8.78 5.96 -5.31
CA ALA A 142 -8.16 5.47 -6.54
C ALA A 142 -8.94 5.96 -7.78
N TRP A 143 -10.27 5.84 -7.75
CA TRP A 143 -11.13 6.35 -8.84
C TRP A 143 -11.01 7.86 -9.03
N ILE A 144 -10.97 8.62 -7.93
CA ILE A 144 -10.74 10.08 -7.98
C ILE A 144 -9.35 10.38 -8.56
N SER A 145 -8.31 9.66 -8.13
CA SER A 145 -6.94 9.85 -8.64
C SER A 145 -6.85 9.61 -10.13
N ASP A 146 -7.45 8.52 -10.62
CA ASP A 146 -7.44 8.19 -12.04
C ASP A 146 -8.26 9.21 -12.86
N LYS A 147 -9.36 9.74 -12.31
CA LYS A 147 -10.18 10.78 -12.96
C LYS A 147 -9.46 12.13 -13.03
N MET A 148 -8.80 12.54 -11.95
CA MET A 148 -8.10 13.83 -11.88
C MET A 148 -6.71 13.78 -12.52
N LYS A 149 -6.17 12.59 -12.82
CA LYS A 149 -4.83 12.37 -13.39
C LYS A 149 -3.69 13.03 -12.59
N ILE A 150 -3.93 13.29 -11.31
CA ILE A 150 -2.96 13.81 -10.33
C ILE A 150 -2.86 12.79 -9.20
N ARG A 151 -1.64 12.37 -8.89
CA ARG A 151 -1.40 11.29 -7.90
C ARG A 151 -0.81 11.82 -6.61
N TRP A 152 0.15 12.73 -6.70
CA TRP A 152 0.89 13.18 -5.51
C TRP A 152 0.06 13.95 -4.47
N PRO A 153 -0.96 14.78 -4.83
CA PRO A 153 -1.74 15.50 -3.81
C PRO A 153 -2.58 14.53 -2.97
N ILE A 154 -3.05 13.45 -3.60
CA ILE A 154 -3.86 12.41 -2.96
C ILE A 154 -3.01 11.62 -1.97
N ILE A 155 -1.80 11.24 -2.37
CA ILE A 155 -0.83 10.58 -1.47
C ILE A 155 -0.52 11.48 -0.26
N CYS A 156 -0.27 12.78 -0.48
CA CYS A 156 -0.02 13.72 0.61
C CYS A 156 -1.25 13.84 1.53
N ALA A 157 -2.46 13.92 0.98
CA ALA A 157 -3.69 13.95 1.76
C ALA A 157 -3.88 12.68 2.60
N GLN A 158 -3.60 11.50 2.03
CA GLN A 158 -3.65 10.23 2.74
C GLN A 158 -2.62 10.16 3.88
N CYS A 159 -1.40 10.68 3.66
CA CYS A 159 -0.40 10.82 4.72
C CYS A 159 -0.91 11.71 5.87
N VAL A 160 -1.53 12.86 5.56
CA VAL A 160 -2.10 13.76 6.57
C VAL A 160 -3.25 13.10 7.31
N VAL A 161 -4.15 12.40 6.61
CA VAL A 161 -5.26 11.67 7.24
C VAL A 161 -4.76 10.58 8.18
N ALA A 162 -3.71 9.85 7.80
CA ALA A 162 -3.07 8.88 8.68
C ALA A 162 -2.51 9.52 9.95
N VAL A 163 -1.80 10.64 9.81
CA VAL A 163 -1.23 11.40 10.95
C VAL A 163 -2.34 11.91 11.87
N VAL A 164 -3.39 12.53 11.32
CA VAL A 164 -4.55 13.01 12.09
C VAL A 164 -5.22 11.86 12.82
N GLY A 165 -5.41 10.71 12.15
CA GLY A 165 -5.97 9.51 12.76
C GLY A 165 -5.15 9.02 13.95
N LEU A 166 -3.83 8.92 13.80
CA LEU A 166 -2.92 8.50 14.88
C LEU A 166 -2.88 9.49 16.06
N VAL A 167 -2.93 10.80 15.78
CA VAL A 167 -3.03 11.84 16.82
C VAL A 167 -4.34 11.71 17.58
N ILE A 168 -5.47 11.48 16.89
CA ILE A 168 -6.77 11.26 17.50
C ILE A 168 -6.77 10.00 18.37
N VAL A 169 -6.17 8.90 17.89
CA VAL A 169 -6.03 7.65 18.67
C VAL A 169 -5.27 7.92 19.99
N ARG A 170 -4.22 8.75 19.95
CA ARG A 170 -3.38 9.03 21.13
C ARG A 170 -4.00 10.01 22.12
N TYR A 171 -4.68 11.05 21.64
CA TYR A 171 -5.19 12.15 22.47
C TYR A 171 -6.71 12.14 22.67
N GLY A 172 -7.44 11.28 21.96
CA GLY A 172 -8.88 11.13 22.17
C GLY A 172 -9.15 10.72 23.61
N GLY A 173 -9.92 11.52 24.35
CA GLY A 173 -10.29 11.19 25.72
C GLY A 173 -11.32 10.05 25.78
N VAL A 174 -12.30 10.07 24.88
CA VAL A 174 -13.41 9.10 24.82
C VAL A 174 -13.12 7.95 23.84
N PRO A 175 -13.49 6.69 24.18
CA PRO A 175 -13.27 5.51 23.33
C PRO A 175 -13.81 5.66 21.89
N GLY A 176 -15.00 6.26 21.73
CA GLY A 176 -15.59 6.46 20.41
C GLY A 176 -14.74 7.36 19.50
N PHE A 177 -14.11 8.40 20.06
CA PHE A 177 -13.25 9.29 19.28
C PHE A 177 -11.93 8.61 18.92
N ARG A 178 -11.34 7.82 19.83
CA ARG A 178 -10.18 6.98 19.51
C ARG A 178 -10.50 5.97 18.41
N TYR A 179 -11.69 5.37 18.44
CA TYR A 179 -12.14 4.43 17.41
C TYR A 179 -12.31 5.12 16.06
N PHE A 180 -12.87 6.34 16.02
CA PHE A 180 -12.90 7.13 14.80
C PHE A 180 -11.49 7.47 14.27
N GLY A 181 -10.55 7.81 15.15
CA GLY A 181 -9.14 8.02 14.75
C GLY A 181 -8.52 6.78 14.11
N LEU A 182 -8.88 5.59 14.58
CA LEU A 182 -8.41 4.33 14.03
C LEU A 182 -8.91 4.12 12.58
N PHE A 183 -10.15 4.49 12.26
CA PHE A 183 -10.67 4.44 10.89
C PHE A 183 -9.83 5.30 9.95
N LEU A 184 -9.49 6.53 10.37
CA LEU A 184 -8.66 7.45 9.60
C LEU A 184 -7.22 6.93 9.45
N ALA A 185 -6.63 6.42 10.53
CA ALA A 185 -5.27 5.89 10.53
C ALA A 185 -5.13 4.69 9.59
N VAL A 186 -6.07 3.73 9.67
CA VAL A 186 -6.09 2.54 8.81
C VAL A 186 -6.30 2.92 7.36
N TYR A 187 -7.28 3.79 7.07
CA TYR A 187 -7.50 4.25 5.70
C TYR A 187 -6.26 4.93 5.12
N GLY A 188 -5.71 5.94 5.80
CA GLY A 188 -4.54 6.67 5.30
C GLY A 188 -3.31 5.80 5.12
N SER A 189 -3.10 4.79 5.98
CA SER A 189 -1.93 3.90 5.88
C SER A 189 -2.10 2.85 4.78
N GLN A 190 -3.27 2.19 4.72
CA GLN A 190 -3.57 1.14 3.73
C GLN A 190 -3.63 1.70 2.30
N ALA A 191 -4.24 2.88 2.12
CA ALA A 191 -4.45 3.45 0.79
C ALA A 191 -3.15 3.92 0.13
N ASN A 192 -2.14 4.29 0.94
CA ASN A 192 -0.85 4.76 0.46
C ASN A 192 -0.01 3.67 -0.23
N GLY A 193 -0.10 2.41 0.21
CA GLY A 193 0.69 1.29 -0.34
C GLY A 193 0.61 1.16 -1.87
N PRO A 194 -0.59 0.91 -2.45
CA PRO A 194 -0.74 0.80 -3.90
C PRO A 194 -0.49 2.14 -4.62
N GLN A 195 -0.77 3.28 -3.98
CA GLN A 195 -0.56 4.59 -4.57
C GLN A 195 0.92 4.93 -4.74
N PHE A 196 1.78 4.61 -3.77
CA PHE A 196 3.23 4.78 -3.91
C PHE A 196 3.82 3.92 -5.03
N LEU A 197 3.38 2.66 -5.12
CA LEU A 197 3.82 1.77 -6.19
C LEU A 197 3.39 2.33 -7.55
N ALA A 198 2.12 2.68 -7.72
CA ALA A 198 1.62 3.27 -8.96
C ALA A 198 2.31 4.60 -9.29
N TYR A 199 2.60 5.44 -8.29
CA TYR A 199 3.32 6.69 -8.48
C TYR A 199 4.72 6.43 -9.05
N ALA A 200 5.51 5.57 -8.43
CA ALA A 200 6.85 5.22 -8.89
C ALA A 200 6.87 4.62 -10.31
N GLN A 201 5.90 3.76 -10.62
CA GLN A 201 5.75 3.16 -11.95
C GLN A 201 5.43 4.19 -13.04
N ASN A 202 4.65 5.23 -12.70
CA ASN A 202 4.34 6.31 -13.64
C ASN A 202 5.50 7.28 -13.86
N GLN A 203 6.43 7.40 -12.90
CA GLN A 203 7.63 8.23 -13.06
C GLN A 203 8.78 7.53 -13.78
N THR A 204 8.62 6.26 -14.12
CA THR A 204 9.65 5.49 -14.80
C THR A 204 9.28 5.31 -16.27
N ALA A 205 10.16 5.66 -17.19
CA ALA A 205 9.86 5.61 -18.63
C ALA A 205 9.96 4.19 -19.19
N THR A 206 11.16 3.59 -19.10
CA THR A 206 11.54 2.28 -19.65
C THR A 206 10.87 1.11 -18.90
N ILE A 207 10.39 0.11 -19.64
CA ILE A 207 9.74 -1.09 -19.09
C ILE A 207 10.70 -1.93 -18.23
N ASN A 208 11.96 -2.04 -18.64
CA ASN A 208 13.00 -2.74 -17.87
C ASN A 208 13.24 -2.07 -16.51
N LYS A 209 13.28 -0.73 -16.48
CA LYS A 209 13.48 0.02 -15.24
C LYS A 209 12.24 -0.08 -14.32
N LYS A 210 11.03 -0.11 -14.87
CA LYS A 210 9.79 -0.32 -14.12
C LYS A 210 9.81 -1.63 -13.32
N GLY A 211 10.29 -2.71 -13.94
CA GLY A 211 10.47 -4.01 -13.28
C GLY A 211 11.46 -3.95 -12.12
N VAL A 212 12.63 -3.35 -12.33
CA VAL A 212 13.64 -3.16 -11.27
C VAL A 212 13.09 -2.30 -10.13
N VAL A 213 12.42 -1.19 -10.44
CA VAL A 213 11.80 -0.31 -9.45
C VAL A 213 10.79 -1.06 -8.59
N ALA A 214 9.89 -1.84 -9.20
CA ALA A 214 8.90 -2.63 -8.47
C ALA A 214 9.58 -3.67 -7.54
N ALA A 215 10.55 -4.41 -8.06
CA ALA A 215 11.25 -5.43 -7.29
C ALA A 215 11.97 -4.86 -6.06
N VAL A 216 12.67 -3.74 -6.23
CA VAL A 216 13.42 -3.08 -5.15
C VAL A 216 12.47 -2.45 -4.14
N MET A 217 11.40 -1.77 -4.59
CA MET A 217 10.38 -1.23 -3.68
C MET A 217 9.77 -2.31 -2.81
N ILE A 218 9.34 -3.44 -3.40
CA ILE A 218 8.74 -4.56 -2.66
C ILE A 218 9.75 -5.17 -1.67
N SER A 219 11.00 -5.35 -2.10
CA SER A 219 12.07 -5.90 -1.25
C SER A 219 12.34 -5.01 -0.03
N VAL A 220 12.45 -3.69 -0.23
CA VAL A 220 12.60 -2.73 0.87
C VAL A 220 11.33 -2.64 1.72
N GLY A 221 10.15 -2.78 1.11
CA GLY A 221 8.88 -2.89 1.82
C GLY A 221 8.83 -4.07 2.80
N ALA A 222 9.44 -5.20 2.47
CA ALA A 222 9.54 -6.33 3.39
C ALA A 222 10.35 -5.96 4.66
N ALA A 223 11.45 -5.22 4.51
CA ALA A 223 12.18 -4.66 5.66
C ALA A 223 11.33 -3.65 6.46
N GLY A 224 10.48 -2.89 5.75
CA GLY A 224 9.46 -2.04 6.37
C GLY A 224 8.49 -2.82 7.25
N GLY A 225 8.06 -4.01 6.83
CA GLY A 225 7.19 -4.88 7.63
C GLY A 225 7.85 -5.40 8.91
N VAL A 226 9.14 -5.78 8.83
CA VAL A 226 9.93 -6.15 10.03
C VAL A 226 10.06 -4.97 10.99
N THR A 227 10.23 -3.76 10.46
CA THR A 227 10.27 -2.55 11.29
C THR A 227 8.88 -2.28 11.91
N GLY A 228 7.81 -2.45 11.15
CA GLY A 228 6.43 -2.25 11.62
C GLY A 228 6.05 -3.15 12.79
N SER A 229 6.48 -4.42 12.77
CA SER A 229 6.23 -5.37 13.85
C SER A 229 7.04 -5.10 15.12
N THR A 230 8.13 -4.31 15.04
CA THR A 230 9.05 -4.06 16.16
C THR A 230 8.94 -2.66 16.77
N ILE A 231 8.34 -1.70 16.06
CA ILE A 231 8.12 -0.32 16.55
C ILE A 231 7.24 -0.30 17.81
N PHE A 232 6.25 -1.18 17.89
CA PHE A 232 5.32 -1.27 19.02
C PHE A 232 5.81 -2.28 20.06
N ARG A 233 6.59 -1.80 21.02
CA ARG A 233 7.21 -2.65 22.06
C ARG A 233 6.25 -2.86 23.23
N SER A 234 6.22 -4.08 23.77
CA SER A 234 5.40 -4.43 24.94
C SER A 234 5.73 -3.59 26.19
N GLN A 235 6.98 -3.12 26.31
CA GLN A 235 7.42 -2.26 27.41
C GLN A 235 6.78 -0.86 27.41
N ASP A 236 6.29 -0.40 26.25
CA ASP A 236 5.68 0.93 26.11
C ASP A 236 4.16 0.89 26.38
N ALA A 237 3.63 -0.27 26.80
CA ALA A 237 2.24 -0.42 27.21
C ALA A 237 1.90 0.44 28.44
N PRO A 238 0.65 0.92 28.58
CA PRO A 238 -0.50 0.73 27.68
C PRO A 238 -0.66 1.84 26.63
N SER A 239 0.16 2.89 26.68
CA SER A 239 -0.02 4.08 25.82
C SER A 239 0.71 4.01 24.49
N TYR A 240 1.75 3.17 24.39
CA TYR A 240 2.59 2.93 23.21
C TYR A 240 3.05 4.21 22.49
N GLY A 241 3.27 5.27 23.25
CA GLY A 241 3.59 6.61 22.75
C GLY A 241 4.74 6.62 21.73
N PRO A 242 5.91 6.00 22.03
CA PRO A 242 7.04 5.95 21.09
C PRO A 242 6.68 5.33 19.75
N GLY A 243 5.86 4.27 19.76
CA GLY A 243 5.43 3.61 18.53
C GLY A 243 4.57 4.52 17.66
N ILE A 244 3.54 5.14 18.27
CA ILE A 244 2.64 6.07 17.57
C ILE A 244 3.42 7.26 16.99
N TRP A 245 4.31 7.87 17.77
CA TRP A 245 5.13 9.00 17.30
C TRP A 245 6.10 8.61 16.18
N THR A 246 6.68 7.41 16.24
CA THR A 246 7.53 6.89 15.18
C THR A 246 6.72 6.72 13.89
N THR A 247 5.53 6.13 13.97
CA THR A 247 4.64 5.99 12.80
C THR A 247 4.23 7.34 12.24
N ILE A 248 3.89 8.32 13.09
CA ILE A 248 3.59 9.69 12.67
C ILE A 248 4.79 10.32 11.95
N ALA A 249 5.99 10.22 12.53
CA ALA A 249 7.20 10.78 11.95
C ALA A 249 7.51 10.18 10.58
N LEU A 250 7.44 8.85 10.46
CA LEU A 250 7.64 8.15 9.18
C LEU A 250 6.63 8.62 8.13
N GLN A 251 5.34 8.73 8.50
CA GLN A 251 4.28 9.17 7.59
C GLN A 251 4.46 10.63 7.15
N MET A 252 4.88 11.51 8.06
CA MET A 252 5.20 12.91 7.74
C MET A 252 6.39 13.01 6.80
N ILE A 253 7.47 12.26 7.06
CA ILE A 253 8.65 12.23 6.18
C ILE A 253 8.27 11.70 4.80
N ALA A 254 7.44 10.66 4.70
CA ALA A 254 6.96 10.15 3.42
C ALA A 254 6.10 11.18 2.67
N GLY A 255 5.21 11.89 3.35
CA GLY A 255 4.41 12.98 2.77
C GLY A 255 5.29 14.13 2.25
N VAL A 256 6.26 14.57 3.04
CA VAL A 256 7.23 15.62 2.68
C VAL A 256 8.11 15.18 1.50
N ALA A 257 8.62 13.95 1.53
CA ALA A 257 9.42 13.38 0.44
C ALA A 257 8.60 13.30 -0.85
N THR A 258 7.32 12.93 -0.77
CA THR A 258 6.39 12.95 -1.91
C THR A 258 6.26 14.35 -2.46
N PHE A 259 5.93 15.33 -1.62
CA PHE A 259 5.75 16.72 -2.03
C PHE A 259 7.00 17.28 -2.76
N PHE A 260 8.19 17.13 -2.17
CA PHE A 260 9.42 17.63 -2.78
C PHE A 260 9.78 16.91 -4.07
N THR A 261 9.63 15.58 -4.11
CA THR A 261 9.89 14.79 -5.32
C THR A 261 8.95 15.21 -6.43
N SER A 262 7.65 15.34 -6.15
CA SER A 262 6.67 15.79 -7.14
C SER A 262 6.93 17.22 -7.63
N ARG A 263 7.36 18.12 -6.73
CA ARG A 263 7.70 19.50 -7.11
C ARG A 263 8.94 19.57 -7.99
N TRP A 264 9.93 18.71 -7.72
CA TRP A 264 11.12 18.57 -8.55
C TRP A 264 10.77 17.99 -9.93
N LEU A 265 9.97 16.93 -9.97
CA LEU A 265 9.53 16.29 -11.23
C LEU A 265 8.71 17.27 -12.08
N GLY A 266 7.80 18.04 -11.47
CA GLY A 266 7.06 19.10 -12.17
C GLY A 266 7.96 20.21 -12.70
N ARG A 267 9.05 20.56 -11.98
CA ARG A 267 10.07 21.49 -12.49
C ARG A 267 10.82 20.91 -13.68
N GLN A 268 11.17 19.62 -13.67
CA GLN A 268 11.82 18.96 -14.80
C GLN A 268 10.91 18.91 -16.04
N ASN A 269 9.62 18.65 -15.86
CA ASN A 269 8.65 18.73 -16.95
C ASN A 269 8.63 20.12 -17.59
N ARG A 270 8.57 21.18 -16.77
CA ARG A 270 8.59 22.56 -17.28
C ARG A 270 9.89 22.89 -18.03
N LEU A 271 11.04 22.44 -17.53
CA LEU A 271 12.32 22.64 -18.23
C LEU A 271 12.39 21.90 -19.56
N ALA A 272 11.76 20.72 -19.65
CA ALA A 272 11.67 19.96 -20.89
C ALA A 272 10.68 20.59 -21.89
N GLU A 273 9.61 21.23 -21.42
CA GLU A 273 8.70 22.04 -22.24
C GLU A 273 9.37 23.33 -22.76
N GLU A 274 10.22 23.96 -21.95
CA GLU A 274 11.05 25.11 -22.33
C GLU A 274 12.21 24.72 -23.28
N GLY A 275 12.35 23.45 -23.67
CA GLY A 275 13.41 22.96 -24.55
C GLY A 275 14.81 22.90 -23.92
N LYS A 276 14.94 23.16 -22.61
CA LYS A 276 16.23 23.13 -21.88
C LYS A 276 16.69 21.70 -21.55
N VAL A 277 15.78 20.73 -21.61
CA VAL A 277 16.07 19.31 -21.40
C VAL A 277 15.47 18.52 -22.56
N VAL A 278 16.33 17.89 -23.35
CA VAL A 278 15.95 17.19 -24.60
C VAL A 278 15.20 15.87 -24.30
N ALA A 279 15.67 15.08 -23.33
CA ALA A 279 15.06 13.82 -22.94
C ALA A 279 15.05 13.63 -21.42
N LEU A 280 13.87 13.40 -20.85
CA LEU A 280 13.74 12.98 -19.46
C LEU A 280 13.90 11.46 -19.39
N GLU A 281 14.65 10.95 -18.42
CA GLU A 281 14.94 9.50 -18.29
C GLU A 281 15.65 8.88 -19.52
N GLY A 282 16.22 9.70 -20.41
CA GLY A 282 16.82 9.22 -21.66
C GLY A 282 15.80 8.84 -22.74
N VAL A 283 14.52 9.16 -22.55
CA VAL A 283 13.43 8.89 -23.49
C VAL A 283 12.84 10.21 -24.00
N GLU A 284 12.89 10.44 -25.31
CA GLU A 284 12.27 11.62 -25.93
C GLU A 284 10.74 11.56 -25.81
N GLY A 285 10.12 12.71 -25.53
CA GLY A 285 8.67 12.80 -25.35
C GLY A 285 8.13 12.31 -23.99
N PHE A 286 8.96 11.66 -23.15
CA PHE A 286 8.54 11.27 -21.80
C PHE A 286 8.34 12.49 -20.89
N ARG A 287 7.29 12.46 -20.08
CA ARG A 287 6.96 13.47 -19.06
C ARG A 287 6.53 12.77 -17.78
N TYR A 288 6.98 13.31 -16.66
CA TYR A 288 6.59 12.83 -15.34
C TYR A 288 5.11 13.10 -15.08
N VAL A 289 4.43 12.19 -14.40
CA VAL A 289 3.00 12.34 -14.09
C VAL A 289 2.82 13.25 -12.87
N PRO A 290 1.95 14.27 -12.93
CA PRO A 290 1.66 15.16 -11.81
C PRO A 290 0.71 14.54 -10.76
#